data_AF-A0A960EHT2-F1
#
_entry.id   AF-A0A960EHT2-F1
#
_cell.length_a   1.000
_cell.length_b   1.000
_cell.length_c   1.000
_cell.angle_alpha   90.00
_cell.angle_beta   90.00
_cell.angle_gamma   90.00
#
_symmetry.space_group_name_H-M   'P 1'
#
loop_
_entity.id
_entity.type
_entity.pdbx_description
1 polymer ?
#
loop_
_entity_poly.entity_id
_entity_poly.type
_entity_poly.pdbx_seq_one_letter_code
_entity_poly.pdbx_strand_id
1 'polypeptide(L)'
;LSDAFQVQGIPALLAISQRRVAASFVGARPEAEVRQFVESLLPSADEELVADLMDAGDEVALRQALVAVPGHPAATVALAELLVGEGRTDEALAELAKVPETAETRRVAALARTHGTPGHEADEDGPLAGVEAKLDALLERVKDDEGARQEFLDLLELMGADDPRTAAYRKALSRQLF
;
A
#
# COMPACT_ATOMS: atom_id res chain seq x y z
N LEU A 1 31.74 17.60 11.73
CA LEU A 1 31.09 16.28 11.86
C LEU A 1 30.84 15.87 13.33
N SER A 2 31.44 16.51 14.33
CA SER A 2 31.22 16.19 15.75
C SER A 2 30.03 16.91 16.42
N ASP A 3 29.52 18.02 15.87
CA ASP A 3 28.42 18.79 16.50
C ASP A 3 27.01 18.23 16.25
N ALA A 4 26.85 17.29 15.31
CA ALA A 4 25.53 16.73 14.97
C ALA A 4 25.06 15.61 15.93
N PHE A 5 25.94 15.12 16.81
CA PHE A 5 25.69 13.89 17.59
C PHE A 5 25.71 14.03 19.12
N GLN A 6 25.81 15.26 19.68
CA GLN A 6 25.79 15.53 21.13
C GLN A 6 26.57 14.50 21.99
N VAL A 7 27.76 14.09 21.54
CA VAL A 7 28.52 13.02 22.18
C VAL A 7 29.27 13.58 23.39
N GLN A 8 28.74 13.38 24.60
CA GLN A 8 29.38 13.77 25.86
C GLN A 8 30.38 12.73 26.42
N GLY A 9 30.65 11.63 25.70
CA GLY A 9 31.61 10.59 26.10
C GLY A 9 32.06 9.70 24.94
N ILE A 10 33.36 9.37 24.91
CA ILE A 10 33.96 8.50 23.89
C ILE A 10 34.26 7.15 24.57
N PRO A 11 33.91 5.98 23.98
CA PRO A 11 33.24 5.76 22.69
C PRO A 11 31.70 5.82 22.76
N ALA A 12 31.04 6.18 21.66
CA ALA A 12 29.59 6.11 21.51
C ALA A 12 29.22 5.22 20.31
N LEU A 13 28.19 4.39 20.47
CA LEU A 13 27.70 3.47 19.45
C LEU A 13 26.27 3.86 19.07
N LEU A 14 26.03 4.01 17.77
CA LEU A 14 24.72 4.30 17.20
C LEU A 14 24.29 3.15 16.28
N ALA A 15 23.10 2.61 16.51
CA ALA A 15 22.44 1.70 15.59
C ALA A 15 21.57 2.51 14.63
N ILE A 16 21.81 2.36 13.34
CA ILE A 16 21.04 3.03 12.29
C ILE A 16 20.28 1.96 11.50
N SER A 17 18.95 2.07 11.48
CA SER A 17 18.07 1.23 10.67
C SER A 17 17.13 2.11 9.85
N GLN A 18 16.89 1.76 8.59
CA GLN A 18 16.06 2.54 7.66
C GLN A 18 16.42 4.05 7.62
N ARG A 19 17.73 4.36 7.62
CA ARG A 19 18.28 5.74 7.65
C ARG A 19 17.90 6.57 8.89
N ARG A 20 17.37 5.95 9.94
CA ARG A 20 17.06 6.58 11.24
C ARG A 20 17.90 5.92 12.35
N VAL A 21 18.22 6.68 13.39
CA VAL A 21 18.87 6.11 14.59
C VAL A 21 17.82 5.28 15.33
N ALA A 22 18.00 3.97 15.35
CA ALA A 22 17.10 3.02 16.01
C ALA A 22 17.37 2.95 17.50
N ALA A 23 18.66 2.96 17.89
CA ALA A 23 19.08 2.98 19.28
C ALA A 23 20.52 3.49 19.39
N SER A 24 20.94 3.92 20.58
CA SER A 24 22.33 4.35 20.82
C SER A 24 22.71 4.19 22.29
N PHE A 25 23.98 3.97 22.57
CA PHE A 25 24.53 4.10 23.91
C PHE A 25 25.92 4.74 23.92
N VAL A 26 26.27 5.34 25.05
CA VAL A 26 27.54 6.04 25.28
C VAL A 26 28.33 5.29 26.36
N GLY A 27 29.64 5.15 26.15
CA GLY A 27 30.57 4.48 27.05
C GLY A 27 30.81 3.00 26.71
N ALA A 28 31.89 2.44 27.25
CA ALA A 28 32.20 1.02 27.11
C ALA A 28 31.19 0.17 27.91
N ARG A 29 30.57 -0.81 27.24
CA ARG A 29 29.62 -1.77 27.82
C ARG A 29 30.24 -3.18 27.79
N PRO A 30 29.91 -4.07 28.75
CA PRO A 30 30.28 -5.49 28.67
C PRO A 30 29.76 -6.15 27.39
N GLU A 31 30.47 -7.17 26.89
CA GLU A 31 30.09 -7.90 25.66
C GLU A 31 28.65 -8.42 25.70
N ALA A 32 28.18 -8.90 26.86
CA ALA A 32 26.81 -9.38 27.05
C ALA A 32 25.75 -8.27 26.82
N GLU A 33 26.00 -7.05 27.31
CA GLU A 33 25.10 -5.91 27.09
C GLU A 33 25.10 -5.46 25.63
N VAL A 34 26.27 -5.49 24.96
CA VAL A 34 26.38 -5.18 23.53
C VAL A 34 25.66 -6.22 22.68
N ARG A 35 25.79 -7.51 23.02
CA ARG A 35 25.09 -8.60 22.33
C ARG A 35 23.57 -8.45 22.46
N GLN A 36 23.07 -8.21 23.67
CA GLN A 36 21.64 -8.01 23.90
C GLN A 36 21.09 -6.78 23.16
N PHE A 37 21.87 -5.69 23.10
CA PHE A 37 21.53 -4.52 22.32
C PHE A 37 21.40 -4.85 20.82
N VAL A 38 22.35 -5.59 20.25
CA VAL A 38 22.28 -6.02 18.84
C VAL A 38 21.10 -6.96 18.60
N GLU A 39 20.85 -7.92 19.49
CA GLU A 39 19.71 -8.84 19.39
C GLU A 39 18.37 -8.10 19.42
N SER A 40 18.25 -7.03 20.22
CA SER A 40 17.03 -6.21 20.26
C SER A 40 16.77 -5.40 18.98
N LEU A 41 17.75 -5.33 18.08
CA LEU A 41 17.67 -4.62 16.81
C LEU A 41 17.42 -5.57 15.62
N LEU A 42 17.50 -6.88 15.83
CA LEU A 42 17.17 -7.87 14.82
C LEU A 42 15.66 -7.88 14.58
N PRO A 43 15.20 -8.14 13.34
CA PRO A 43 13.80 -8.40 13.08
C PRO A 43 13.29 -9.50 14.00
N SER A 44 12.04 -9.41 14.42
CA SER A 44 11.43 -10.50 15.19
C SER A 44 11.33 -11.76 14.32
N ALA A 45 11.27 -12.95 14.95
CA ALA A 45 11.08 -14.21 14.21
C ALA A 45 9.82 -14.19 13.33
N ASP A 46 8.77 -13.48 13.76
CA ASP A 46 7.55 -13.31 12.98
C ASP A 46 7.77 -12.38 11.76
N GLU A 47 8.60 -11.35 11.88
CA GLU A 47 8.97 -10.47 10.77
C GLU A 47 9.84 -11.18 9.73
N GLU A 48 10.80 -12.02 10.17
CA GLU A 48 11.59 -12.87 9.27
C GLU A 48 10.70 -13.89 8.55
N LEU A 49 9.79 -14.54 9.28
CA LEU A 49 8.84 -15.48 8.69
C LEU A 49 7.93 -14.81 7.66
N VAL A 50 7.41 -13.61 7.96
CA VAL A 50 6.61 -12.85 6.99
C VAL A 50 7.43 -12.51 5.75
N ALA A 51 8.70 -12.13 5.88
CA ALA A 51 9.55 -11.85 4.73
C ALA A 51 9.73 -13.08 3.83
N ASP A 52 10.03 -14.25 4.42
CA ASP A 52 10.18 -15.50 3.67
C ASP A 52 8.88 -15.91 2.95
N LEU A 53 7.73 -15.72 3.61
CA LEU A 53 6.41 -16.01 3.05
C LEU A 53 6.02 -15.03 1.94
N MET A 54 6.39 -13.76 2.10
CA MET A 54 6.22 -12.74 1.08
C MET A 54 7.04 -13.04 -0.18
N ASP A 55 8.26 -13.57 -0.03
CA ASP A 55 9.12 -13.98 -1.13
C ASP A 55 8.55 -15.17 -1.92
N ALA A 56 7.85 -16.09 -1.25
CA ALA A 56 7.11 -17.16 -1.91
C ALA A 56 5.93 -16.62 -2.75
N GLY A 57 5.18 -15.65 -2.19
CA GLY A 57 4.20 -14.84 -2.92
C GLY A 57 2.91 -15.55 -3.37
N ASP A 58 2.75 -16.84 -3.08
CA ASP A 58 1.51 -17.56 -3.35
C ASP A 58 0.41 -17.29 -2.29
N GLU A 59 -0.85 -17.59 -2.62
CA GLU A 59 -1.98 -17.32 -1.71
C GLU A 59 -1.81 -17.99 -0.34
N VAL A 60 -1.27 -19.22 -0.30
CA VAL A 60 -1.11 -19.96 0.95
C VAL A 60 -0.07 -19.27 1.83
N ALA A 61 1.07 -18.88 1.26
CA ALA A 61 2.14 -18.20 1.95
C ALA A 61 1.68 -16.82 2.46
N LEU A 62 0.98 -16.04 1.63
CA LEU A 62 0.46 -14.72 2.02
C LEU A 62 -0.58 -14.81 3.14
N ARG A 63 -1.46 -15.82 3.11
CA ARG A 63 -2.39 -16.08 4.22
C ARG A 63 -1.66 -16.49 5.50
N GLN A 64 -0.62 -17.31 5.39
CA GLN A 64 0.22 -17.66 6.54
C GLN A 64 0.93 -16.43 7.12
N ALA A 65 1.40 -15.52 6.27
CA ALA A 65 2.02 -14.27 6.71
C ALA A 65 1.03 -13.41 7.52
N LEU A 66 -0.23 -13.37 7.10
CA LEU A 66 -1.30 -12.67 7.84
C LEU A 66 -1.76 -13.39 9.11
N VAL A 67 -1.49 -14.69 9.24
CA VAL A 67 -1.67 -15.41 10.52
C VAL A 67 -0.54 -15.06 11.48
N ALA A 68 0.71 -15.01 11.01
CA ALA A 68 1.87 -14.65 11.81
C ALA A 68 1.78 -13.19 12.29
N VAL A 69 1.48 -12.26 11.37
CA VAL A 69 1.31 -10.84 11.67
C VAL A 69 -0.03 -10.34 11.10
N PRO A 70 -1.10 -10.38 11.91
CA PRO A 70 -2.42 -9.88 11.50
C PRO A 70 -2.38 -8.40 11.12
N GLY A 71 -2.93 -8.08 9.94
CA GLY A 71 -2.98 -6.70 9.43
C GLY A 71 -1.65 -6.19 8.87
N HIS A 72 -0.69 -7.07 8.56
CA HIS A 72 0.55 -6.69 7.89
C HIS A 72 0.28 -6.04 6.51
N PRO A 73 0.52 -4.73 6.32
CA PRO A 73 0.00 -4.00 5.16
C PRO A 73 0.44 -4.56 3.81
N ALA A 74 1.73 -4.88 3.67
CA ALA A 74 2.26 -5.41 2.41
C ALA A 74 1.72 -6.80 2.06
N ALA A 75 1.48 -7.64 3.08
CA ALA A 75 0.94 -8.98 2.87
C ALA A 75 -0.54 -8.93 2.50
N THR A 76 -1.30 -8.01 3.10
CA THR A 76 -2.70 -7.78 2.75
C THR A 76 -2.84 -7.25 1.32
N VAL A 77 -2.00 -6.31 0.92
CA VAL A 77 -1.98 -5.78 -0.46
C VAL A 77 -1.65 -6.89 -1.46
N ALA A 78 -0.57 -7.64 -1.23
CA ALA A 78 -0.15 -8.70 -2.15
C ALA A 78 -1.22 -9.79 -2.30
N LEU A 79 -1.86 -10.18 -1.19
CA LEU A 79 -2.97 -11.13 -1.23
C LEU A 79 -4.16 -10.57 -2.03
N ALA A 80 -4.52 -9.31 -1.81
CA ALA A 80 -5.61 -8.66 -2.53
C ALA A 80 -5.33 -8.55 -4.03
N GLU A 81 -4.10 -8.23 -4.44
CA GLU A 81 -3.73 -8.19 -5.87
C GLU A 81 -3.86 -9.58 -6.53
N LEU A 82 -3.42 -10.64 -5.84
CA LEU A 82 -3.58 -12.02 -6.31
C LEU A 82 -5.07 -12.36 -6.48
N LEU A 83 -5.89 -12.08 -5.46
CA LEU A 83 -7.33 -12.34 -5.50
C LEU A 83 -8.04 -11.58 -6.62
N VAL A 84 -7.66 -10.32 -6.89
CA VAL A 84 -8.19 -9.54 -8.03
C VAL A 84 -7.80 -10.20 -9.35
N GLY A 85 -6.56 -10.65 -9.51
CA GLY A 85 -6.10 -11.36 -10.70
C GLY A 85 -6.87 -12.66 -10.99
N GLU A 86 -7.38 -13.31 -9.94
CA GLU A 86 -8.23 -14.50 -10.02
C GLU A 86 -9.73 -14.19 -10.20
N GLY A 87 -10.11 -12.91 -10.24
CA GLY A 87 -11.52 -12.48 -10.31
C GLY A 87 -12.28 -12.58 -8.98
N ARG A 88 -11.60 -12.87 -7.86
CA ARG A 88 -12.18 -12.92 -6.50
C ARG A 88 -12.20 -11.52 -5.87
N THR A 89 -12.82 -10.58 -6.58
CA THR A 89 -12.78 -9.14 -6.25
C THR A 89 -13.44 -8.81 -4.91
N ASP A 90 -14.54 -9.48 -4.56
CA ASP A 90 -15.23 -9.25 -3.28
C ASP A 90 -14.36 -9.66 -2.09
N GLU A 91 -13.62 -10.76 -2.23
CA GLU A 91 -12.71 -11.23 -1.19
C GLU A 91 -11.50 -10.30 -1.06
N ALA A 92 -10.94 -9.82 -2.18
CA ALA A 92 -9.89 -8.83 -2.17
C ALA A 92 -10.31 -7.54 -1.43
N LEU A 93 -11.51 -7.03 -1.70
CA LEU A 93 -12.06 -5.86 -1.02
C LEU A 93 -12.26 -6.09 0.48
N ALA A 94 -12.70 -7.29 0.86
CA ALA A 94 -12.87 -7.67 2.27
C ALA A 94 -11.52 -7.75 3.01
N GLU A 95 -10.45 -8.22 2.36
CA GLU A 95 -9.10 -8.21 2.92
C GLU A 95 -8.57 -6.79 3.10
N LEU A 96 -8.69 -5.95 2.06
CA LEU A 96 -8.23 -4.56 2.11
C LEU A 96 -8.94 -3.72 3.18
N ALA A 97 -10.21 -4.03 3.49
CA ALA A 97 -10.97 -3.34 4.54
C ALA A 97 -10.43 -3.59 5.96
N LYS A 98 -9.54 -4.58 6.15
CA LYS A 98 -8.95 -4.92 7.46
C LYS A 98 -7.73 -4.07 7.81
N VAL A 99 -7.15 -3.36 6.83
CA VAL A 99 -5.96 -2.53 7.00
C VAL A 99 -6.28 -1.05 6.79
N PRO A 100 -5.48 -0.13 7.35
CA PRO A 100 -5.65 1.30 7.09
C PRO A 100 -5.60 1.62 5.59
N GLU A 101 -6.41 2.57 5.17
CA GLU A 101 -6.42 3.03 3.79
C GLU A 101 -5.11 3.77 3.45
N THR A 102 -4.44 3.33 2.38
CA THR A 102 -3.24 3.94 1.81
C THR A 102 -3.43 4.16 0.32
N ALA A 103 -2.48 4.83 -0.34
CA ALA A 103 -2.51 4.96 -1.80
C ALA A 103 -2.51 3.59 -2.50
N GLU A 104 -1.77 2.63 -1.96
CA GLU A 104 -1.64 1.29 -2.51
C GLU A 104 -2.94 0.48 -2.33
N THR A 105 -3.52 0.48 -1.12
CA THR A 105 -4.80 -0.23 -0.90
C THR A 105 -5.94 0.37 -1.71
N ARG A 106 -5.98 1.70 -1.90
CA ARG A 106 -6.97 2.36 -2.78
C ARG A 106 -6.81 1.93 -4.23
N ARG A 107 -5.58 1.86 -4.74
CA ARG A 107 -5.31 1.39 -6.11
C ARG A 107 -5.82 -0.03 -6.32
N VAL A 108 -5.53 -0.95 -5.39
CA VAL A 108 -5.97 -2.35 -5.51
C VAL A 108 -7.50 -2.46 -5.35
N ALA A 109 -8.11 -1.69 -4.46
CA ALA A 109 -9.57 -1.64 -4.33
C ALA A 109 -10.26 -1.10 -5.60
N ALA A 110 -9.68 -0.07 -6.23
CA ALA A 110 -10.17 0.46 -7.51
C ALA A 110 -10.08 -0.62 -8.60
N LEU A 111 -8.92 -1.29 -8.73
CA LEU A 111 -8.75 -2.44 -9.63
C LEU A 111 -9.84 -3.49 -9.42
N ALA A 112 -10.07 -3.91 -8.16
CA ALA A 112 -11.09 -4.91 -7.84
C ALA A 112 -12.50 -4.48 -8.32
N ARG A 113 -12.88 -3.22 -8.13
CA ARG A 113 -14.20 -2.70 -8.54
C ARG A 113 -14.32 -2.57 -10.06
N THR A 114 -13.26 -2.16 -10.75
CA THR A 114 -13.27 -2.01 -12.20
C THR A 114 -13.26 -3.37 -12.92
N HIS A 115 -12.51 -4.35 -12.39
CA HIS A 115 -12.49 -5.72 -12.93
C HIS A 115 -13.81 -6.49 -12.68
N GLY A 116 -14.51 -6.19 -11.58
CA GLY A 116 -15.81 -6.78 -11.25
C GLY A 116 -17.00 -6.25 -12.05
N THR A 117 -16.81 -5.30 -12.97
CA THR A 117 -17.88 -4.82 -13.86
C THR A 117 -17.98 -5.76 -15.07
N PRO A 118 -19.00 -6.64 -15.18
CA PRO A 118 -19.15 -7.50 -16.35
C PRO A 118 -19.57 -6.60 -17.51
N GLY A 119 -18.61 -6.24 -18.37
CA GLY A 119 -18.88 -5.37 -19.51
C GLY A 119 -17.69 -4.71 -20.18
N HIS A 120 -16.46 -4.88 -19.69
CA HIS A 120 -15.27 -4.43 -20.43
C HIS A 120 -14.56 -5.68 -20.93
N GLU A 121 -15.04 -6.20 -22.06
CA GLU A 121 -14.17 -6.94 -22.97
C GLU A 121 -12.89 -6.10 -23.12
N ALA A 122 -11.74 -6.73 -23.00
CA ALA A 122 -10.47 -6.04 -23.18
C ALA A 122 -10.44 -5.51 -24.62
N ASP A 123 -10.86 -4.26 -24.80
CA ASP A 123 -10.70 -3.53 -26.05
C ASP A 123 -9.22 -3.56 -26.41
N GLU A 124 -8.92 -3.77 -27.69
CA GLU A 124 -7.56 -3.97 -28.23
C GLU A 124 -6.60 -2.77 -27.98
N ASP A 125 -7.11 -1.68 -27.35
CA ASP A 125 -6.40 -0.46 -26.98
C ASP A 125 -6.01 -0.38 -25.47
N GLY A 126 -6.28 -1.41 -24.67
CA GLY A 126 -5.85 -1.53 -23.26
C GLY A 126 -6.88 -1.05 -22.21
N PRO A 127 -6.61 -1.24 -20.90
CA PRO A 127 -7.59 -1.04 -19.82
C PRO A 127 -8.06 0.41 -19.63
N LEU A 128 -7.51 1.36 -20.40
CA LEU A 128 -7.87 2.79 -20.37
C LEU A 128 -8.60 3.25 -21.65
N ALA A 129 -8.88 2.35 -22.60
CA ALA A 129 -9.65 2.67 -23.80
C ALA A 129 -11.05 3.18 -23.41
N GLY A 130 -11.45 4.33 -23.94
CA GLY A 130 -12.76 4.93 -23.65
C GLY A 130 -12.93 5.51 -22.24
N VAL A 131 -11.88 5.56 -21.40
CA VAL A 131 -11.97 6.09 -20.03
C VAL A 131 -12.45 7.55 -20.00
N GLU A 132 -12.07 8.38 -20.96
CA GLU A 132 -12.55 9.77 -21.06
C GLU A 132 -14.07 9.82 -21.25
N ALA A 133 -14.61 9.05 -22.21
CA ALA A 133 -16.05 8.99 -22.45
C ALA A 133 -16.81 8.48 -21.22
N LYS A 134 -16.24 7.51 -20.50
CA LYS A 134 -16.82 6.98 -19.26
C LYS A 134 -16.78 8.01 -18.13
N LEU A 135 -15.65 8.71 -17.94
CA LEU A 135 -15.52 9.78 -16.95
C LEU A 135 -16.49 10.93 -17.24
N ASP A 136 -16.64 11.33 -18.51
CA ASP A 136 -17.58 12.37 -18.91
C ASP A 136 -19.04 11.97 -18.59
N ALA A 137 -19.43 10.73 -18.90
CA ALA A 137 -20.76 10.21 -18.59
C ALA A 137 -21.03 10.13 -17.07
N LEU A 138 -20.02 9.73 -16.29
CA LEU A 138 -20.12 9.69 -14.83
C LEU A 138 -20.23 11.09 -14.23
N LEU A 139 -19.51 12.07 -14.78
CA LEU A 139 -19.50 13.47 -14.31
C LEU A 139 -20.90 14.11 -14.34
N GLU A 140 -21.78 13.70 -15.26
CA GLU A 140 -23.16 14.19 -15.30
C GLU A 140 -23.97 13.76 -14.07
N ARG A 141 -23.60 12.65 -13.42
CA ARG A 141 -24.36 11.99 -12.35
C ARG A 141 -23.71 12.05 -10.97
N VAL A 142 -22.40 12.33 -10.86
CA VAL A 142 -21.62 12.30 -9.58
C VAL A 142 -22.20 13.16 -8.45
N LYS A 143 -23.03 14.15 -8.76
CA LYS A 143 -23.67 15.00 -7.76
C LYS A 143 -24.72 14.24 -6.96
N ASP A 144 -25.59 13.50 -7.65
CA ASP A 144 -26.79 12.88 -7.09
C ASP A 144 -26.66 11.35 -6.96
N ASP A 145 -25.60 10.76 -7.52
CA ASP A 145 -25.32 9.33 -7.53
C ASP A 145 -23.96 9.02 -6.88
N GLU A 146 -24.01 8.48 -5.66
CA GLU A 146 -22.82 8.10 -4.88
C GLU A 146 -22.06 6.94 -5.54
N GLY A 147 -22.76 6.03 -6.21
CA GLY A 147 -22.12 4.95 -6.97
C GLY A 147 -21.35 5.49 -8.17
N ALA A 148 -21.95 6.41 -8.92
CA ALA A 148 -21.27 7.07 -10.04
C ALA A 148 -20.06 7.89 -9.57
N ARG A 149 -20.16 8.53 -8.39
CA ARG A 149 -19.03 9.22 -7.77
C ARG A 149 -17.90 8.26 -7.40
N GLN A 150 -18.23 7.12 -6.80
CA GLN A 150 -17.23 6.11 -6.43
C GLN A 150 -16.53 5.56 -7.66
N GLU A 151 -17.28 5.18 -8.70
CA GLU A 151 -16.71 4.67 -9.95
C GLU A 151 -15.81 5.70 -10.65
N PHE A 152 -16.21 6.99 -10.62
CA PHE A 152 -15.39 8.08 -11.15
C PHE A 152 -14.05 8.19 -10.40
N LEU A 153 -14.07 8.09 -9.07
CA LEU A 153 -12.85 8.13 -8.27
C LEU A 153 -11.96 6.90 -8.50
N ASP A 154 -12.54 5.72 -8.62
CA ASP A 154 -11.80 4.48 -8.89
C ASP A 154 -11.04 4.56 -10.23
N LEU A 155 -11.68 5.11 -11.29
CA LEU A 155 -11.02 5.34 -12.58
C LEU A 155 -9.85 6.33 -12.48
N LEU A 156 -10.00 7.40 -11.69
CA LEU A 156 -8.92 8.37 -11.48
C LEU A 156 -7.74 7.79 -10.69
N GLU A 157 -8.00 6.90 -9.73
CA GLU A 157 -6.95 6.19 -9.01
C GLU A 157 -6.20 5.21 -9.93
N LEU A 158 -6.90 4.53 -10.84
CA LEU A 158 -6.30 3.62 -11.82
C LEU A 158 -5.39 4.35 -12.82
N MET A 159 -5.80 5.54 -13.28
CA MET A 159 -4.98 6.39 -14.15
C MET A 159 -3.70 6.90 -13.46
N GLY A 160 -3.73 7.02 -12.13
CA GLY A 160 -2.61 7.54 -11.36
C GLY A 160 -2.45 9.06 -11.43
N ALA A 161 -1.58 9.59 -10.59
CA ALA A 161 -1.35 11.03 -10.44
C ALA A 161 -0.53 11.64 -11.59
N ASP A 162 0.27 10.83 -12.28
CA ASP A 162 1.15 11.27 -13.36
C ASP A 162 0.43 11.38 -14.72
N ASP A 163 -0.78 10.84 -14.85
CA ASP A 163 -1.59 11.03 -16.05
C ASP A 163 -2.06 12.50 -16.14
N PRO A 164 -1.72 13.22 -17.23
CA PRO A 164 -2.05 14.65 -17.37
C PRO A 164 -3.56 14.93 -17.33
N ARG A 165 -4.39 13.94 -17.65
CA ARG A 165 -5.86 14.05 -17.67
C ARG A 165 -6.46 13.97 -16.26
N THR A 166 -5.82 13.27 -15.33
CA THR A 166 -6.29 13.13 -13.94
C THR A 166 -6.51 14.49 -13.28
N ALA A 167 -5.60 15.45 -13.50
CA ALA A 167 -5.73 16.80 -12.95
C ALA A 167 -6.95 17.56 -13.50
N ALA A 168 -7.24 17.42 -14.79
CA ALA A 168 -8.39 18.06 -15.42
C ALA A 168 -9.71 17.50 -14.88
N TYR A 169 -9.82 16.17 -14.75
CA TYR A 169 -11.03 15.52 -14.24
C TYR A 169 -11.26 15.74 -12.74
N ARG A 170 -10.20 15.80 -11.91
CA ARG A 170 -10.34 16.21 -10.49
C ARG A 170 -10.91 17.61 -10.35
N LYS A 171 -10.48 18.55 -11.20
CA LYS A 171 -11.02 19.91 -11.23
C LYS A 171 -12.48 19.94 -11.69
N ALA A 172 -12.82 19.13 -12.69
CA ALA A 172 -14.20 19.01 -13.18
C ALA A 172 -15.13 18.45 -12.10
N LEU A 173 -14.71 17.41 -11.38
CA LEU A 173 -15.44 16.83 -10.26
C LEU A 173 -15.72 17.86 -9.16
N SER A 174 -14.69 18.62 -8.75
CA SER A 174 -14.85 19.66 -7.73
C SER A 174 -15.88 20.71 -8.13
N ARG A 175 -15.93 21.11 -9.40
CA ARG A 175 -16.92 22.09 -9.91
C ARG A 175 -18.35 21.54 -9.93
N GLN A 176 -18.52 20.23 -10.03
CA GLN A 176 -19.84 19.60 -10.07
C GLN A 176 -20.42 19.41 -8.66
N LEU A 177 -19.56 19.26 -7.66
CA LEU A 177 -19.93 19.01 -6.26
C LEU A 177 -20.15 20.29 -5.43
N PHE A 178 -19.53 21.40 -5.81
CA PHE A 178 -19.56 22.68 -5.07
C PHE A 178 -19.90 23.85 -5.99
#